data_AF-A0A2T1C6M4-F1
#
_entry.id   AF-A0A2T1C6M4-F1
#
_cell.length_a   1.000
_cell.length_b   1.000
_cell.length_c   1.000
_cell.angle_alpha   90.00
_cell.angle_beta   90.00
_cell.angle_gamma   90.00
#
_symmetry.space_group_name_H-M   'P 1'
#
loop_
_entity.id
_entity.type
_entity.pdbx_description
1 polymer ?
#
loop_
_entity_poly.entity_id
_entity_poly.type
_entity_poly.pdbx_seq_one_letter_code
_entity_poly.pdbx_strand_id
1 'polypeptide(L)'
;MNAEDGDSWTLEMATWAIAQYRRFLVLTYLYPDEQIVPSREVDLVWHTHILDTAKYRADCNVLFGRFIDHWPYFGMTDEADRQALEDAFTTTQALLAKHFGDELVAKTEKNLSLS
;
A
#
# COMPACT_ATOMS: atom_id res chain seq x y z
N MET A 1 -4.84 -0.47 -23.93
CA MET A 1 -5.37 -1.65 -23.22
C MET A 1 -4.80 -2.86 -23.93
N ASN A 2 -3.67 -3.37 -23.44
CA ASN A 2 -3.07 -4.57 -23.98
C ASN A 2 -3.78 -5.77 -23.34
N ALA A 3 -4.08 -6.78 -24.14
CA ALA A 3 -4.86 -7.95 -23.76
C ALA A 3 -4.11 -8.93 -22.83
N GLU A 4 -3.02 -8.49 -22.19
CA GLU A 4 -2.17 -9.30 -21.29
C GLU A 4 -2.22 -8.81 -19.82
N ASP A 5 -2.87 -7.68 -19.52
CA ASP A 5 -2.89 -7.07 -18.17
C ASP A 5 -3.99 -7.62 -17.24
N GLY A 6 -4.57 -8.77 -17.58
CA GLY A 6 -5.59 -9.47 -16.80
C GLY A 6 -4.97 -10.45 -15.80
N ASP A 7 -4.00 -10.00 -15.00
CA ASP A 7 -3.44 -10.82 -13.92
C ASP A 7 -4.61 -11.29 -13.04
N SER A 8 -4.85 -12.60 -13.05
CA SER A 8 -6.08 -13.21 -12.55
C SER A 8 -6.08 -13.23 -11.03
N TRP A 9 -6.39 -12.08 -10.42
CA TRP A 9 -6.56 -11.96 -8.97
C TRP A 9 -7.53 -13.02 -8.49
N THR A 10 -7.03 -13.97 -7.69
CA THR A 10 -7.92 -14.87 -6.97
C THR A 10 -8.64 -14.10 -5.88
N LEU A 11 -9.80 -14.59 -5.45
CA LEU A 11 -10.53 -13.99 -4.33
C LEU A 11 -9.67 -13.91 -3.06
N GLU A 12 -8.80 -14.91 -2.82
CA GLU A 12 -7.88 -14.90 -1.66
C GLU A 12 -6.87 -13.75 -1.77
N MET A 13 -6.23 -13.59 -2.93
CA MET A 13 -5.27 -12.50 -3.17
C MET A 13 -5.93 -11.14 -2.99
N ALA A 14 -7.12 -10.95 -3.59
CA ALA A 14 -7.86 -9.69 -3.50
C ALA A 14 -8.26 -9.40 -2.04
N THR A 15 -8.76 -10.41 -1.33
CA THR A 15 -9.14 -10.27 0.08
C THR A 15 -7.94 -9.89 0.94
N TRP A 16 -6.78 -10.54 0.72
CA TRP A 16 -5.56 -10.24 1.45
C TRP A 16 -5.06 -8.81 1.17
N ALA A 17 -5.00 -8.39 -0.10
CA ALA A 17 -4.55 -7.05 -0.46
C ALA A 17 -5.49 -5.95 0.08
N ILE A 18 -6.81 -6.17 0.06
CA ILE A 18 -7.78 -5.25 0.68
C ILE A 18 -7.55 -5.16 2.20
N ALA A 19 -7.23 -6.28 2.86
CA ALA A 19 -6.89 -6.26 4.28
C ALA A 19 -5.61 -5.46 4.56
N GLN A 20 -4.57 -5.60 3.71
CA GLN A 20 -3.35 -4.82 3.83
C GLN A 20 -3.57 -3.33 3.51
N TYR A 21 -4.42 -3.00 2.54
CA TYR A 21 -4.80 -1.62 2.24
C TYR A 21 -5.48 -0.93 3.44
N ARG A 22 -6.35 -1.64 4.17
CA ARG A 22 -6.93 -1.11 5.42
C ARG A 22 -5.85 -0.81 6.47
N ARG A 23 -4.84 -1.67 6.60
CA ARG A 23 -3.70 -1.42 7.51
C ARG A 23 -2.88 -0.21 7.08
N PHE A 24 -2.64 -0.05 5.78
CA PHE A 24 -2.01 1.14 5.21
C PHE A 24 -2.79 2.43 5.53
N LEU A 25 -4.12 2.43 5.40
CA LEU A 25 -4.96 3.57 5.78
C LEU A 25 -4.87 3.88 7.28
N VAL A 26 -4.82 2.86 8.14
CA VAL A 26 -4.64 3.05 9.58
C VAL A 26 -3.29 3.71 9.88
N LEU A 27 -2.19 3.26 9.26
CA LEU A 27 -0.90 3.91 9.46
C LEU A 27 -0.89 5.35 8.94
N THR A 28 -1.49 5.60 7.77
CA THR A 28 -1.66 6.96 7.21
C THR A 28 -2.41 7.88 8.17
N TYR A 29 -3.39 7.35 8.91
CA TYR A 29 -4.13 8.10 9.93
C TYR A 29 -3.28 8.33 11.20
N LEU A 30 -2.61 7.30 11.70
CA LEU A 30 -1.85 7.36 12.96
C LEU A 30 -0.56 8.20 12.84
N TYR A 31 0.01 8.28 11.64
CA TYR A 31 1.30 8.92 11.37
C TYR A 31 1.18 9.92 10.21
N PRO A 32 0.45 11.03 10.40
CA PRO A 32 0.20 11.99 9.32
C PRO A 32 1.45 12.74 8.84
N ASP A 33 2.51 12.74 9.64
CA ASP A 33 3.79 13.40 9.35
C ASP A 33 4.86 12.42 8.82
N GLU A 34 4.55 11.12 8.75
CA GLU A 34 5.45 10.10 8.21
C GLU A 34 5.11 9.78 6.76
N GLN A 35 6.14 9.46 5.99
CA GLN A 35 5.98 8.98 4.62
C GLN A 35 5.59 7.49 4.62
N ILE A 36 4.28 7.21 4.74
CA ILE A 36 3.76 5.84 4.67
C ILE A 36 3.62 5.42 3.21
N VAL A 37 4.29 4.33 2.82
CA VAL A 37 4.31 3.83 1.44
C VAL A 37 3.67 2.44 1.31
N PRO A 38 2.86 2.18 0.28
CA PRO A 38 2.21 0.89 0.07
C PRO A 38 3.15 -0.16 -0.55
N SER A 39 2.86 -1.46 -0.33
CA SER A 39 3.40 -2.52 -1.21
C SER A 39 2.73 -2.48 -2.58
N ARG A 40 3.26 -3.20 -3.57
CA ARG A 40 2.69 -3.25 -4.92
C ARG A 40 1.21 -3.63 -4.94
N GLU A 41 0.83 -4.66 -4.19
CA GLU A 41 -0.55 -5.16 -4.15
C GLU A 41 -1.49 -4.15 -3.47
N VAL A 42 -1.01 -3.48 -2.42
CA VAL A 42 -1.74 -2.43 -1.73
C VAL A 42 -1.92 -1.20 -2.61
N ASP A 43 -0.88 -0.83 -3.36
CA ASP A 43 -0.89 0.29 -4.28
C ASP A 43 -1.89 0.06 -5.42
N LEU A 44 -2.01 -1.16 -5.95
CA LEU A 44 -3.04 -1.51 -6.94
C LEU A 44 -4.47 -1.36 -6.40
N VAL A 45 -4.71 -1.77 -5.15
CA VAL A 45 -6.00 -1.57 -4.48
C VAL A 45 -6.26 -0.06 -4.27
N TRP A 46 -5.23 0.70 -3.86
CA TRP A 46 -5.35 2.13 -3.65
C TRP A 46 -5.66 2.88 -4.95
N HIS A 47 -4.97 2.55 -6.05
CA HIS A 47 -5.28 3.07 -7.38
C HIS A 47 -6.73 2.79 -7.78
N THR A 48 -7.22 1.58 -7.53
CA THR A 48 -8.62 1.22 -7.81
C THR A 48 -9.59 2.07 -6.99
N HIS A 49 -9.27 2.35 -5.72
CA HIS A 49 -10.07 3.23 -4.88
C HIS A 49 -10.03 4.68 -5.39
N ILE A 50 -8.85 5.21 -5.74
CA ILE A 50 -8.67 6.57 -6.29
C ILE A 50 -9.50 6.78 -7.55
N LEU A 51 -9.61 5.76 -8.42
CA LEU A 51 -10.41 5.83 -9.66
C LEU A 51 -11.91 6.01 -9.38
N ASP A 52 -12.43 5.55 -8.24
CA ASP A 52 -13.74 5.95 -7.71
C ASP A 52 -13.63 7.29 -6.98
N THR A 53 -13.35 8.35 -7.75
CA THR A 53 -12.94 9.67 -7.23
C THR A 53 -13.93 10.28 -6.22
N ALA A 54 -15.24 10.08 -6.40
CA ALA A 54 -16.26 10.58 -5.49
C ALA A 54 -16.22 9.85 -4.15
N LYS A 55 -16.13 8.52 -4.19
CA LYS A 55 -16.01 7.69 -2.99
C LYS A 55 -14.69 7.94 -2.26
N TYR A 56 -13.57 7.96 -2.98
CA TYR A 56 -12.25 8.19 -2.40
C TYR A 56 -12.20 9.53 -1.67
N ARG A 57 -12.73 10.61 -2.27
CA ARG A 57 -12.81 11.92 -1.63
C ARG A 57 -13.66 11.88 -0.36
N ALA A 58 -14.80 11.22 -0.37
CA ALA A 58 -15.68 11.10 0.79
C ALA A 58 -15.02 10.30 1.92
N ASP A 59 -14.43 9.15 1.59
CA ASP A 59 -13.74 8.29 2.56
C ASP A 59 -12.51 8.99 3.14
N CYS A 60 -11.72 9.71 2.32
CA CYS A 60 -10.61 10.53 2.81
C CYS A 60 -11.08 11.59 3.82
N ASN A 61 -12.18 12.28 3.54
CA ASN A 61 -12.73 13.27 4.47
C ASN A 61 -13.21 12.62 5.78
N VAL A 62 -13.82 11.43 5.71
CA VAL A 62 -14.27 10.70 6.90
C VAL A 62 -13.11 10.19 7.74
N LEU A 63 -12.08 9.62 7.11
CA LEU A 63 -10.96 8.98 7.80
C LEU A 63 -9.91 9.99 8.27
N PHE A 64 -9.58 10.97 7.44
CA PHE A 64 -8.44 11.86 7.66
C PHE A 64 -8.82 13.34 7.83
N GLY A 65 -10.08 13.71 7.59
CA GLY A 65 -10.51 15.12 7.55
C GLY A 65 -9.94 15.93 6.38
N ARG A 66 -9.21 15.27 5.46
CA ARG A 66 -8.58 15.89 4.30
C ARG A 66 -8.39 14.87 3.17
N PHE A 67 -8.19 15.36 1.95
CA PHE A 67 -7.77 14.51 0.84
C PHE A 67 -6.33 14.03 1.04
N ILE A 68 -6.06 12.77 0.69
CA ILE A 68 -4.71 12.21 0.66
C ILE A 68 -4.27 12.13 -0.80
N ASP A 69 -3.33 12.98 -1.18
CA ASP A 69 -2.76 12.99 -2.52
C ASP A 69 -1.89 11.76 -2.76
N HIS A 70 -1.99 11.21 -3.97
CA HIS A 70 -1.09 10.16 -4.45
C HIS A 70 0.02 10.80 -5.27
N TRP A 71 1.27 10.47 -4.94
CA TRP A 71 2.46 10.95 -5.65
C TRP A 71 3.17 9.76 -6.32
N PRO A 72 2.85 9.45 -7.60
CA PRO A 72 3.33 8.23 -8.26
C PRO A 72 4.82 8.26 -8.62
N TYR A 73 5.48 9.41 -8.48
CA TYR A 73 6.88 9.62 -8.87
C TYR A 73 7.86 9.54 -7.69
N PHE A 74 7.40 9.17 -6.49
CA PHE A 74 8.26 9.12 -5.30
C PHE A 74 9.36 8.06 -5.51
N GLY A 75 10.62 8.46 -5.32
CA GLY A 75 11.78 7.61 -5.54
C GLY A 75 12.23 7.47 -7.00
N MET A 76 11.71 8.27 -7.92
CA MET A 76 12.03 8.19 -9.36
C MET A 76 12.87 9.35 -9.89
N THR A 77 13.17 10.37 -9.07
CA THR A 77 13.81 11.61 -9.56
C THR A 77 15.34 11.56 -9.52
N ASP A 78 15.92 11.33 -8.35
CA ASP A 78 17.36 11.21 -8.16
C ASP A 78 17.70 10.18 -7.07
N GLU A 79 18.99 10.03 -6.78
CA GLU A 79 19.49 9.07 -5.81
C GLU A 79 19.02 9.36 -4.37
N ALA A 80 18.86 10.63 -4.01
CA ALA A 80 18.38 11.01 -2.68
C ALA A 80 16.89 10.68 -2.52
N ASP A 81 16.08 10.93 -3.56
CA ASP A 81 14.67 10.54 -3.61
C ASP A 81 14.50 9.02 -3.54
N ARG A 82 15.36 8.26 -4.25
CA ARG A 82 15.39 6.79 -4.19
C ARG A 82 15.71 6.29 -2.78
N GLN A 83 16.68 6.90 -2.10
CA GLN A 83 17.00 6.54 -0.71
C GLN A 83 15.84 6.88 0.24
N ALA A 84 15.18 8.03 0.05
CA ALA A 84 14.01 8.40 0.84
C ALA A 84 12.87 7.39 0.70
N LEU A 85 12.68 6.81 -0.49
CA LEU A 85 11.72 5.73 -0.71
C LEU A 85 12.09 4.46 0.08
N GLU A 86 13.36 4.06 0.08
CA GLU A 86 13.84 2.90 0.85
C GLU A 86 13.66 3.08 2.36
N ASP A 87 13.97 4.27 2.86
CA ASP A 87 13.79 4.63 4.27
C ASP A 87 12.30 4.62 4.66
N ALA A 88 11.44 5.17 3.80
CA ALA A 88 9.98 5.15 3.97
C ALA A 88 9.41 3.72 3.98
N PHE A 89 9.93 2.82 3.13
CA PHE A 89 9.55 1.41 3.14
C PHE A 89 9.93 0.74 4.46
N THR A 90 11.15 0.98 4.94
CA THR A 90 11.65 0.43 6.20
C THR A 90 10.80 0.91 7.38
N THR A 91 10.52 2.22 7.44
CA THR A 91 9.63 2.82 8.44
C THR A 91 8.23 2.21 8.38
N THR A 92 7.65 2.09 7.19
CA THR A 92 6.30 1.53 7.03
C THR A 92 6.23 0.08 7.48
N GLN A 93 7.24 -0.75 7.16
CA GLN A 93 7.32 -2.14 7.62
C GLN A 93 7.44 -2.24 9.15
N ALA A 94 8.29 -1.41 9.76
CA ALA A 94 8.43 -1.38 11.21
C ALA A 94 7.12 -0.97 11.91
N LEU A 95 6.40 0.01 11.35
CA LEU A 95 5.10 0.44 11.86
C LEU A 95 4.01 -0.62 11.66
N LEU A 96 4.00 -1.32 10.52
CA LEU A 96 3.08 -2.44 10.29
C LEU A 96 3.31 -3.55 11.32
N ALA A 97 4.56 -3.96 11.53
CA ALA A 97 4.91 -4.98 12.52
C ALA A 97 4.51 -4.54 13.94
N LYS A 98 4.77 -3.27 14.29
CA LYS A 98 4.40 -2.70 15.59
C LYS A 98 2.90 -2.74 15.87
N HIS A 99 2.04 -2.46 14.89
CA HIS A 99 0.60 -2.35 15.09
C HIS A 99 -0.19 -3.62 14.79
N PHE A 100 0.33 -4.48 13.91
CA PHE A 100 -0.42 -5.63 13.40
C PHE A 100 0.32 -6.98 13.54
N GLY A 101 1.55 -6.98 14.06
CA GLY A 101 2.37 -8.18 14.24
C GLY A 101 2.95 -8.78 12.95
N ASP A 102 3.76 -9.84 13.09
CA ASP A 102 4.51 -10.51 12.01
C ASP A 102 3.67 -11.41 11.08
N GLU A 103 2.36 -11.22 10.99
CA GLU A 103 1.52 -12.01 10.05
C GLU A 103 1.84 -11.75 8.56
N LEU A 104 2.76 -10.83 8.26
CA LEU A 104 3.19 -10.46 6.92
C LEU A 104 4.39 -11.25 6.38
N VAL A 105 5.19 -11.90 7.24
CA VAL A 105 6.39 -12.64 6.79
C VAL A 105 6.08 -14.10 6.44
N ALA A 106 5.06 -14.69 7.08
CA ALA A 106 4.81 -16.14 7.03
C ALA A 106 4.24 -16.67 5.69
N LYS A 107 3.75 -15.81 4.78
CA LYS A 107 3.26 -16.27 3.45
C LYS A 107 4.30 -16.14 2.33
N THR A 108 5.38 -15.39 2.53
CA THR A 108 6.42 -15.22 1.51
C THR A 108 7.34 -16.44 1.43
N GLU A 109 7.64 -17.11 2.56
CA GLU A 109 8.52 -18.28 2.56
C GLU A 109 7.85 -19.58 2.07
N LYS A 110 6.51 -19.68 2.12
CA LYS A 110 5.80 -20.89 1.68
C LYS A 110 5.70 -21.05 0.15
N ASN A 111 5.99 -20.00 -0.61
CA ASN A 111 6.02 -20.03 -2.08
C ASN A 111 7.44 -20.17 -2.66
N LEU A 112 8.47 -20.23 -1.82
CA LEU A 112 9.88 -20.43 -2.23
C LEU A 112 10.39 -21.85 -1.92
N SER A 113 9.56 -22.74 -1.38
CA SER A 113 9.90 -24.15 -1.11
C SER A 113 9.19 -25.16 -2.02
N LEU A 114 8.52 -24.69 -3.07
CA LEU A 114 7.96 -25.51 -4.15
C LEU A 114 8.48 -25.02 -5.51
N SER A 115 9.79 -25.13 -5.72
CA SER A 115 10.43 -25.19 -7.02
C SER A 115 11.67 -26.06 -6.94
#